data_AF-A0A2L1C872-F1
#
_entry.id   AF-A0A2L1C872-F1
#
_cell.length_a   1.000
_cell.length_b   1.000
_cell.length_c   1.000
_cell.angle_alpha   90.00
_cell.angle_beta   90.00
_cell.angle_gamma   90.00
#
_symmetry.space_group_name_H-M   'P 1'
#
loop_
_entity.id
_entity.type
_entity.pdbx_description
1 polymer ?
#
loop_
_entity_poly.entity_id
_entity_poly.type
_entity_poly.pdbx_seq_one_letter_code
_entity_poly.pdbx_strand_id
1 'polypeptide(L)'
;MKKFLILAIIALSMLVSVNAIDMPDANMTINESGTYVLSEDILALVNQSGILINASNVVLDGQNHQLIGNTSSEDFYCGIQVSSDGIIENITIKNFVISNWFAGADLTRGSVKNITIMNCEFEDNVFVIGSNAVEQYFYLNTIHENQYVRSNSPLTSPKLVYKYNGTEYTYRLGNYYEGYVGDETEDEGVYSGVYEIYGEFEEFRVYDPYPLIETPENYEVLQILYPEVYDEEIGQIPALIADIFALDSRFENYVITDAPVTTTTTPSSSSRGGGSSYDSDVSDGIQSRLIKSFVSSATVIYGNDIDETYAKQLRERVHAYNDNYAYSGNMIIVGGPTVNKLAKKYNDQFEIPISNDVPGENRGVIQVMTVQDNSGSIIQSYTIVYIAGSDRLGTLAAMEYFKTLDKLPEGPIVIEGTENGPVLVE
;
A
#
# COMPACT_ATOMS: atom_id res chain seq x y z
N MET A 1 -10.82 30.80 -20.90
CA MET A 1 -10.16 31.58 -19.82
C MET A 1 -11.15 31.83 -18.67
N LYS A 2 -11.32 30.84 -17.79
CA LYS A 2 -11.81 31.05 -16.42
C LYS A 2 -11.00 30.11 -15.54
N LYS A 3 -10.45 30.71 -14.48
CA LYS A 3 -9.34 30.22 -13.67
C LYS A 3 -9.73 28.98 -12.89
N PHE A 4 -8.82 28.00 -12.87
CA PHE A 4 -8.78 26.89 -11.94
C PHE A 4 -8.85 27.41 -10.51
N LEU A 5 -9.85 26.93 -9.76
CA LEU A 5 -9.85 26.96 -8.30
C LEU A 5 -9.34 25.58 -7.88
N ILE A 6 -8.03 25.43 -7.77
CA ILE A 6 -7.41 24.28 -7.10
C ILE A 6 -7.69 24.50 -5.61
N LEU A 7 -8.66 23.77 -5.06
CA LEU A 7 -8.72 23.57 -3.61
C LEU A 7 -7.56 22.64 -3.27
N ALA A 8 -6.43 23.23 -2.91
CA ALA A 8 -5.44 22.54 -2.10
C ALA A 8 -6.08 22.29 -0.75
N ILE A 9 -6.53 21.06 -0.49
CA ILE A 9 -6.67 20.56 0.87
C ILE A 9 -5.24 20.38 1.36
N ILE A 10 -4.65 21.50 1.79
CA ILE A 10 -3.58 21.49 2.75
C ILE A 10 -4.18 20.72 3.92
N ALA A 11 -3.71 19.48 4.13
CA ALA A 11 -3.79 18.86 5.43
C ALA A 11 -3.29 19.92 6.39
N LEU A 12 -4.24 20.51 7.11
CA LEU A 12 -4.01 21.54 8.09
C LEU A 12 -3.27 20.85 9.23
N SER A 13 -1.97 20.63 9.01
CA SER A 13 -0.99 20.90 10.04
C SER A 13 -1.30 22.32 10.46
N MET A 14 -2.14 22.43 11.49
CA MET A 14 -1.97 23.53 12.41
C MET A 14 -0.54 23.34 12.93
N LEU A 15 0.42 23.90 12.20
CA LEU A 15 1.60 24.53 12.74
C LEU A 15 1.09 25.63 13.68
N VAL A 16 0.50 25.21 14.81
CA VAL A 16 0.73 25.94 16.02
C VAL A 16 2.21 25.69 16.25
N SER A 17 3.05 26.66 15.89
CA SER A 17 4.40 26.72 16.39
C SER A 17 4.32 26.93 17.91
N VAL A 18 3.93 25.89 18.63
CA VAL A 18 4.30 25.72 20.02
C VAL A 18 5.80 25.48 19.94
N ASN A 19 6.56 26.32 20.63
CA ASN A 19 8.01 26.14 20.72
C ASN A 19 8.29 24.69 21.06
N ALA A 20 9.16 24.01 20.30
CA ALA A 20 9.63 22.68 20.66
C ALA A 20 10.07 22.73 22.12
N ILE A 21 9.48 21.86 22.96
CA ILE A 21 9.80 21.80 24.37
C ILE A 21 11.01 20.88 24.49
N ASP A 22 12.17 21.44 24.89
CA ASP A 22 13.36 20.66 25.24
C ASP A 22 13.02 19.70 26.40
N MET A 23 13.45 18.45 26.28
CA MET A 23 13.13 17.36 27.21
C MET A 23 14.38 16.92 28.00
N PRO A 24 14.48 17.22 29.31
CA PRO A 24 15.71 16.98 30.07
C PRO A 24 15.76 15.73 30.97
N ASP A 25 14.67 14.95 31.17
CA ASP A 25 14.65 13.87 32.19
C ASP A 25 13.86 12.59 31.78
N ALA A 26 14.27 11.44 32.35
CA ALA A 26 13.56 10.16 32.25
C ALA A 26 12.25 10.11 33.10
N ASN A 27 11.28 9.28 32.72
CA ASN A 27 9.91 9.21 33.27
C ASN A 27 9.03 10.43 32.92
N MET A 28 9.14 10.90 31.68
CA MET A 28 8.41 12.05 31.16
C MET A 28 6.99 11.65 30.73
N THR A 29 6.01 12.53 30.95
CA THR A 29 4.64 12.36 30.46
C THR A 29 4.28 13.49 29.49
N ILE A 30 3.95 13.13 28.25
CA ILE A 30 3.37 14.01 27.23
C ILE A 30 1.86 13.93 27.35
N ASN A 31 1.25 15.01 27.85
CA ASN A 31 -0.19 15.10 28.13
C ASN A 31 -0.92 16.19 27.35
N GLU A 32 -0.24 16.82 26.40
CA GLU A 32 -0.82 17.79 25.49
C GLU A 32 -0.43 17.44 24.05
N SER A 33 -1.27 17.84 23.10
CA SER A 33 -0.95 17.73 21.67
C SER A 33 0.20 18.67 21.32
N GLY A 34 1.03 18.28 20.36
CA GLY A 34 2.13 19.13 19.90
C GLY A 34 3.30 18.36 19.32
N THR A 35 4.36 19.10 18.98
CA THR A 35 5.64 18.54 18.56
C THR A 35 6.64 18.67 19.68
N TYR A 36 7.25 17.55 20.02
CA TYR A 36 8.24 17.41 21.06
C TYR A 36 9.53 16.90 20.45
N VAL A 37 10.63 17.50 20.86
CA VAL A 37 11.94 17.26 20.28
C VAL A 37 12.88 16.94 21.40
N LEU A 38 13.60 15.83 21.29
CA LEU A 38 14.63 15.50 22.24
C LEU A 38 15.90 16.30 21.93
N SER A 39 16.51 16.89 22.95
CA SER A 39 17.70 17.75 22.83
C SER A 39 18.98 17.09 23.34
N GLU A 40 18.85 15.96 24.05
CA GLU A 40 19.95 15.19 24.63
C GLU A 40 19.53 13.73 24.85
N ASP A 41 20.51 12.85 25.02
CA ASP A 41 20.24 11.44 25.30
C ASP A 41 19.57 11.27 26.68
N ILE A 42 18.57 10.39 26.76
CA ILE A 42 17.89 10.02 28.00
C ILE A 42 18.46 8.69 28.51
N LEU A 43 18.93 8.73 29.75
CA LEU A 43 19.30 7.54 30.51
C LEU A 43 18.27 7.29 31.61
N ALA A 44 17.48 6.23 31.48
CA ALA A 44 16.49 5.89 32.49
C ALA A 44 17.15 5.33 33.75
N LEU A 45 16.60 5.68 34.91
CA LEU A 45 16.98 5.07 36.17
C LEU A 45 16.45 3.63 36.24
N VAL A 46 17.08 2.82 37.08
CA VAL A 46 16.63 1.46 37.35
C VAL A 46 15.15 1.47 37.74
N ASN A 47 14.38 0.58 37.12
CA ASN A 47 12.96 0.37 37.38
C ASN A 47 12.04 1.55 37.02
N GLN A 48 12.28 2.22 35.90
CA GLN A 48 11.42 3.30 35.40
C GLN A 48 11.19 3.15 33.90
N SER A 49 9.98 3.50 33.41
CA SER A 49 9.71 3.70 31.99
C SER A 49 10.31 5.02 31.49
N GLY A 50 10.54 5.12 30.18
CA GLY A 50 11.09 6.31 29.54
C GLY A 50 10.07 7.43 29.39
N ILE A 51 9.36 7.44 28.26
CA ILE A 51 8.40 8.48 27.88
C ILE A 51 6.99 7.88 27.80
N LEU A 52 6.04 8.47 28.52
CA LEU A 52 4.62 8.18 28.42
C LEU A 52 3.93 9.23 27.55
N ILE A 53 3.21 8.81 26.52
CA ILE A 53 2.33 9.65 25.70
C ILE A 53 0.89 9.31 26.06
N ASN A 54 0.16 10.29 26.61
CA ASN A 54 -1.24 10.15 26.98
C ASN A 54 -2.16 11.21 26.32
N ALA A 55 -1.70 11.84 25.24
CA ALA A 55 -2.45 12.78 24.41
C ALA A 55 -2.40 12.42 22.92
N SER A 56 -3.44 12.80 22.18
CA SER A 56 -3.52 12.68 20.71
C SER A 56 -2.77 13.81 20.00
N ASN A 57 -2.53 13.66 18.69
CA ASN A 57 -1.88 14.67 17.83
C ASN A 57 -0.48 15.06 18.34
N VAL A 58 0.35 14.04 18.57
CA VAL A 58 1.71 14.19 19.10
C VAL A 58 2.71 13.78 18.04
N VAL A 59 3.72 14.62 17.81
CA VAL A 59 4.94 14.25 17.10
C VAL A 59 6.06 14.24 18.11
N LEU A 60 6.67 13.09 18.35
CA LEU A 60 7.85 12.92 19.19
C LEU A 60 9.04 12.61 18.29
N ASP A 61 9.98 13.56 18.22
CA ASP A 61 11.17 13.51 17.36
C ASP A 61 12.43 13.40 18.23
N GLY A 62 13.12 12.27 18.16
CA GLY A 62 14.32 12.03 18.95
C GLY A 62 15.56 12.74 18.42
N GLN A 63 15.55 13.26 17.18
CA GLN A 63 16.75 13.82 16.52
C GLN A 63 18.00 12.92 16.57
N ASN A 64 17.79 11.61 16.53
CA ASN A 64 18.79 10.55 16.67
C ASN A 64 19.44 10.49 18.06
N HIS A 65 18.83 11.11 19.07
CA HIS A 65 19.21 10.92 20.47
C HIS A 65 18.81 9.54 20.97
N GLN A 66 19.54 9.11 22.01
CA GLN A 66 19.37 7.80 22.61
C GLN A 66 18.32 7.84 23.73
N LEU A 67 17.50 6.80 23.81
CA LEU A 67 16.61 6.51 24.93
C LEU A 67 16.99 5.15 25.51
N ILE A 68 17.82 5.17 26.53
CA ILE A 68 18.48 3.98 27.08
C ILE A 68 17.82 3.59 28.39
N GLY A 69 17.30 2.38 28.42
CA GLY A 69 16.77 1.74 29.62
C GLY A 69 17.88 1.22 30.53
N ASN A 70 17.53 1.01 31.79
CA ASN A 70 18.37 0.31 32.76
C ASN A 70 17.53 -0.77 33.44
N THR A 71 16.96 -1.63 32.61
CA THR A 71 15.93 -2.59 33.03
C THR A 71 16.49 -4.00 33.02
N SER A 72 16.14 -4.79 34.03
CA SER A 72 16.25 -6.24 33.93
C SER A 72 15.05 -6.76 33.13
N SER A 73 15.18 -7.85 32.40
CA SER A 73 14.11 -8.39 31.55
C SER A 73 12.84 -8.79 32.33
N GLU A 74 12.88 -8.83 33.66
CA GLU A 74 11.74 -9.17 34.52
C GLU A 74 10.79 -7.99 34.79
N ASP A 75 11.17 -6.77 34.44
CA ASP A 75 10.58 -5.57 35.03
C ASP A 75 9.52 -4.83 34.18
N PHE A 76 9.17 -5.33 32.98
CA PHE A 76 8.10 -4.82 32.10
C PHE A 76 8.12 -3.29 31.79
N TYR A 77 9.23 -2.59 32.02
CA TYR A 77 9.36 -1.16 31.74
C TYR A 77 9.65 -0.89 30.27
N CYS A 78 9.01 0.15 29.73
CA CYS A 78 9.02 0.45 28.30
C CYS A 78 9.76 1.76 28.02
N GLY A 79 10.42 1.83 26.87
CA GLY A 79 11.07 3.04 26.40
C GLY A 79 10.05 4.12 26.13
N ILE A 80 9.16 3.88 25.16
CA ILE A 80 8.05 4.78 24.84
C ILE A 80 6.74 4.03 25.06
N GLN A 81 5.88 4.54 25.94
CA GLN A 81 4.54 4.00 26.18
C GLN A 81 3.48 4.95 25.62
N VAL A 82 2.53 4.44 24.85
CA VAL A 82 1.34 5.18 24.40
C VAL A 82 0.12 4.59 25.09
N SER A 83 -0.49 5.33 26.01
CA SER A 83 -1.61 4.83 26.81
C SER A 83 -2.45 5.96 27.39
N SER A 84 -3.76 5.80 27.37
CA SER A 84 -4.69 6.59 28.21
C SER A 84 -5.96 5.82 28.52
N ASP A 85 -6.79 6.40 29.39
CA ASP A 85 -8.13 5.90 29.70
C ASP A 85 -9.13 6.11 28.54
N GLY A 86 -8.75 6.85 27.50
CA GLY A 86 -9.57 7.17 26.33
C GLY A 86 -8.95 6.73 25.01
N ILE A 87 -9.54 7.20 23.90
CA ILE A 87 -8.99 6.99 22.57
C ILE A 87 -7.82 7.97 22.36
N ILE A 88 -6.66 7.45 21.99
CA ILE A 88 -5.51 8.23 21.52
C ILE A 88 -5.30 7.99 20.04
N GLU A 89 -5.06 9.07 19.30
CA GLU A 89 -4.83 9.00 17.87
C GLU A 89 -3.81 10.01 17.35
N ASN A 90 -3.31 9.76 16.13
CA ASN A 90 -2.43 10.66 15.38
C ASN A 90 -1.10 10.89 16.12
N ILE A 91 -0.37 9.82 16.38
CA ILE A 91 0.95 9.88 17.04
C ILE A 91 2.02 9.53 16.02
N THR A 92 3.08 10.33 15.98
CA THR A 92 4.30 10.03 15.22
C THR A 92 5.47 9.97 16.17
N ILE A 93 6.20 8.85 16.18
CA ILE A 93 7.46 8.67 16.91
C ILE A 93 8.54 8.48 15.86
N LYS A 94 9.63 9.25 15.90
CA LYS A 94 10.69 9.14 14.90
C LYS A 94 12.06 9.55 15.38
N ASN A 95 13.09 9.09 14.67
CA ASN A 95 14.48 9.50 14.86
C ASN A 95 14.99 9.23 16.28
N PHE A 96 14.81 8.02 16.80
CA PHE A 96 15.36 7.61 18.11
C PHE A 96 16.32 6.44 17.96
N VAL A 97 17.29 6.35 18.88
CA VAL A 97 17.99 5.09 19.18
C VAL A 97 17.45 4.57 20.52
N ILE A 98 16.73 3.45 20.52
CA ILE A 98 16.00 2.94 21.68
C ILE A 98 16.60 1.60 22.11
N SER A 99 17.15 1.54 23.33
CA SER A 99 17.83 0.33 23.79
C SER A 99 17.65 -0.01 25.26
N ASN A 100 17.85 -1.30 25.60
CA ASN A 100 17.83 -1.81 26.98
C ASN A 100 16.48 -1.72 27.70
N TRP A 101 15.38 -1.91 26.96
CA TRP A 101 14.01 -1.91 27.49
C TRP A 101 13.35 -3.29 27.43
N PHE A 102 12.31 -3.49 28.27
CA PHE A 102 11.41 -4.63 28.04
C PHE A 102 10.66 -4.46 26.71
N ALA A 103 10.13 -3.28 26.44
CA ALA A 103 9.64 -2.94 25.10
C ALA A 103 10.18 -1.57 24.69
N GLY A 104 10.77 -1.49 23.49
CA GLY A 104 11.20 -0.21 22.93
C GLY A 104 10.01 0.75 22.78
N ALA A 105 8.91 0.25 22.21
CA ALA A 105 7.61 0.91 22.20
C ALA A 105 6.47 -0.01 22.71
N ASP A 106 5.61 0.49 23.59
CA ASP A 106 4.42 -0.20 24.10
C ASP A 106 3.15 0.59 23.81
N LEU A 107 2.28 0.01 22.99
CA LEU A 107 0.95 0.49 22.60
C LEU A 107 -0.12 -0.56 22.90
N THR A 108 0.14 -1.46 23.86
CA THR A 108 -0.81 -2.51 24.21
C THR A 108 -1.95 -2.01 25.11
N ARG A 109 -1.78 -0.84 25.74
CA ARG A 109 -2.68 -0.29 26.75
C ARG A 109 -3.57 0.83 26.16
N GLY A 110 -4.88 0.62 26.23
CA GLY A 110 -5.87 1.60 25.76
C GLY A 110 -6.26 1.44 24.29
N SER A 111 -7.11 2.34 23.81
CA SER A 111 -7.57 2.37 22.42
C SER A 111 -6.71 3.32 21.61
N VAL A 112 -5.64 2.78 21.03
CA VAL A 112 -4.64 3.54 20.27
C VAL A 112 -4.86 3.32 18.77
N LYS A 113 -4.87 4.41 17.98
CA LYS A 113 -5.03 4.33 16.52
C LYS A 113 -4.23 5.36 15.73
N ASN A 114 -3.98 5.13 14.45
CA ASN A 114 -3.20 6.01 13.57
C ASN A 114 -1.87 6.43 14.20
N ILE A 115 -0.99 5.43 14.30
CA ILE A 115 0.34 5.59 14.87
C ILE A 115 1.38 5.36 13.80
N THR A 116 2.38 6.23 13.73
CA THR A 116 3.55 6.05 12.88
C THR A 116 4.80 5.97 13.75
N ILE A 117 5.59 4.91 13.57
CA ILE A 117 6.94 4.77 14.16
C ILE A 117 7.92 4.56 13.01
N MET A 118 8.85 5.50 12.83
CA MET A 118 9.77 5.47 11.69
C MET A 118 11.14 6.07 11.97
N ASN A 119 12.16 5.67 11.22
CA ASN A 119 13.53 6.15 11.38
C ASN A 119 14.06 5.95 12.81
N CYS A 120 13.63 4.89 13.49
CA CYS A 120 14.15 4.52 14.80
C CYS A 120 15.09 3.32 14.69
N GLU A 121 16.07 3.25 15.58
CA GLU A 121 16.95 2.11 15.77
C GLU A 121 16.60 1.43 17.09
N PHE A 122 16.44 0.11 17.07
CA PHE A 122 16.11 -0.70 18.24
C PHE A 122 17.21 -1.73 18.49
N GLU A 123 17.80 -1.69 19.68
CA GLU A 123 18.91 -2.56 20.10
C GLU A 123 18.70 -3.07 21.52
N ASP A 124 19.04 -4.32 21.81
CA ASP A 124 19.02 -4.89 23.17
C ASP A 124 17.69 -4.73 23.94
N ASN A 125 16.55 -4.68 23.24
CA ASN A 125 15.23 -4.71 23.88
C ASN A 125 14.68 -6.14 23.90
N VAL A 126 13.85 -6.49 24.89
CA VAL A 126 13.13 -7.77 24.84
C VAL A 126 12.14 -7.75 23.66
N PHE A 127 11.37 -6.67 23.55
CA PHE A 127 10.50 -6.39 22.41
C PHE A 127 10.92 -5.11 21.71
N VAL A 128 10.98 -5.14 20.37
CA VAL A 128 11.03 -3.91 19.55
C VAL A 128 9.76 -3.10 19.80
N ILE A 129 8.62 -3.77 19.65
CA ILE A 129 7.29 -3.19 19.83
C ILE A 129 6.31 -4.22 20.40
N GLY A 130 5.50 -3.77 21.36
CA GLY A 130 4.27 -4.41 21.79
C GLY A 130 3.07 -3.55 21.41
N SER A 131 2.16 -4.01 20.55
CA SER A 131 1.08 -3.18 20.04
C SER A 131 -0.23 -3.92 19.83
N ASN A 132 -1.32 -3.29 20.30
CA ASN A 132 -2.70 -3.58 19.92
C ASN A 132 -3.31 -2.44 19.09
N ALA A 133 -2.50 -1.48 18.64
CA ALA A 133 -2.98 -0.31 17.92
C ALA A 133 -3.60 -0.72 16.57
N VAL A 134 -4.64 0.00 16.17
CA VAL A 134 -5.21 -0.11 14.82
C VAL A 134 -4.63 1.00 13.95
N GLU A 135 -4.46 0.75 12.65
CA GLU A 135 -3.81 1.72 11.73
C GLU A 135 -2.41 2.09 12.23
N GLN A 136 -1.54 1.08 12.34
CA GLN A 136 -0.15 1.25 12.73
C GLN A 136 0.74 1.19 11.49
N TYR A 137 1.57 2.21 11.32
CA TYR A 137 2.70 2.20 10.41
C TYR A 137 4.00 2.07 11.18
N PHE A 138 4.79 1.07 10.83
CA PHE A 138 6.08 0.77 11.44
C PHE A 138 7.06 0.43 10.33
N TYR A 139 7.83 1.42 9.90
CA TYR A 139 8.66 1.33 8.68
C TYR A 139 9.89 2.23 8.77
N LEU A 140 10.89 1.96 7.93
CA LEU A 140 12.18 2.65 7.92
C LEU A 140 12.87 2.61 9.30
N ASN A 141 12.69 1.53 10.06
CA ASN A 141 13.41 1.32 11.31
C ASN A 141 14.57 0.34 11.09
N THR A 142 15.60 0.45 11.93
CA THR A 142 16.70 -0.52 12.04
C THR A 142 16.44 -1.39 13.26
N ILE A 143 16.38 -2.71 13.07
CA ILE A 143 16.13 -3.69 14.12
C ILE A 143 17.32 -4.63 14.23
N HIS A 144 18.01 -4.58 15.37
CA HIS A 144 19.11 -5.49 15.70
C HIS A 144 18.60 -6.89 16.07
N GLU A 145 19.47 -7.89 15.97
CA GLU A 145 19.14 -9.29 16.26
C GLU A 145 18.62 -9.53 17.70
N ASN A 146 17.97 -10.67 17.91
CA ASN A 146 17.55 -11.19 19.24
C ASN A 146 16.46 -10.38 19.98
N GLN A 147 15.61 -9.67 19.24
CA GLN A 147 14.48 -8.94 19.81
C GLN A 147 13.16 -9.50 19.25
N TYR A 148 12.11 -9.50 20.08
CA TYR A 148 10.79 -10.00 19.69
C TYR A 148 9.88 -8.88 19.19
N VAL A 149 8.83 -9.25 18.47
CA VAL A 149 7.74 -8.34 18.11
C VAL A 149 6.41 -8.94 18.56
N ARG A 150 5.56 -8.09 19.12
CA ARG A 150 4.15 -8.40 19.38
C ARG A 150 3.28 -7.32 18.74
N SER A 151 2.65 -7.63 17.62
CA SER A 151 1.79 -6.69 16.90
C SER A 151 0.60 -7.42 16.29
N ASN A 152 -0.58 -6.83 16.38
CA ASN A 152 -1.77 -7.32 15.67
C ASN A 152 -1.81 -6.83 14.21
N SER A 153 -0.81 -6.08 13.76
CA SER A 153 -0.73 -5.51 12.41
C SER A 153 0.66 -5.72 11.81
N PRO A 154 0.77 -5.78 10.47
CA PRO A 154 2.05 -5.91 9.79
C PRO A 154 2.93 -4.71 10.08
N LEU A 155 4.25 -4.89 10.01
CA LEU A 155 5.20 -3.79 10.12
C LEU A 155 5.49 -3.25 8.72
N THR A 156 4.79 -2.20 8.32
CA THR A 156 4.94 -1.60 6.98
C THR A 156 4.49 -0.14 6.95
N SER A 157 4.81 0.55 5.85
CA SER A 157 4.45 1.93 5.56
C SER A 157 3.08 2.06 4.85
N PRO A 158 2.50 3.28 4.82
CA PRO A 158 1.56 3.66 3.75
C PRO A 158 2.26 3.58 2.37
N LYS A 159 1.54 3.78 1.27
CA LYS A 159 2.24 3.89 -0.04
C LYS A 159 3.09 5.17 -0.04
N LEU A 160 4.33 5.06 -0.48
CA LEU A 160 5.30 6.15 -0.50
C LEU A 160 5.80 6.40 -1.91
N VAL A 161 6.15 7.65 -2.22
CA VAL A 161 7.11 7.98 -3.26
C VAL A 161 8.45 8.20 -2.56
N TYR A 162 9.47 7.45 -2.96
CA TYR A 162 10.81 7.53 -2.37
C TYR A 162 11.91 7.36 -3.42
N LYS A 163 13.13 7.81 -3.11
CA LYS A 163 14.31 7.43 -3.88
C LYS A 163 15.12 6.38 -3.16
N TYR A 164 15.61 5.43 -3.93
CA TYR A 164 16.62 4.45 -3.53
C TYR A 164 17.65 4.34 -4.66
N ASN A 165 18.94 4.41 -4.33
CA ASN A 165 20.03 4.43 -5.32
C ASN A 165 19.86 5.46 -6.45
N GLY A 166 19.23 6.60 -6.15
CA GLY A 166 18.98 7.69 -7.10
C GLY A 166 17.79 7.48 -8.04
N THR A 167 17.14 6.31 -8.00
CA THR A 167 15.90 6.01 -8.75
C THR A 167 14.69 6.27 -7.86
N GLU A 168 13.64 6.86 -8.43
CA GLU A 168 12.38 7.10 -7.74
C GLU A 168 11.44 5.90 -7.91
N TYR A 169 10.81 5.49 -6.81
CA TYR A 169 9.87 4.40 -6.72
C TYR A 169 8.58 4.87 -6.06
N THR A 170 7.46 4.25 -6.44
CA THR A 170 6.19 4.42 -5.73
C THR A 170 5.73 3.08 -5.16
N TYR A 171 6.10 2.81 -3.92
CA TYR A 171 5.91 1.49 -3.30
C TYR A 171 5.77 1.58 -1.77
N ARG A 172 5.70 0.42 -1.09
CA ARG A 172 5.71 0.34 0.38
C ARG A 172 7.09 -0.05 0.87
N LEU A 173 7.44 0.45 2.05
CA LEU A 173 8.68 0.17 2.74
C LEU A 173 8.37 -0.48 4.08
N GLY A 174 9.16 -1.49 4.45
CA GLY A 174 9.16 -2.12 5.75
C GLY A 174 10.34 -1.63 6.58
N ASN A 175 11.01 -2.55 7.26
CA ASN A 175 12.12 -2.26 8.17
C ASN A 175 13.38 -3.00 7.74
N TYR A 176 14.53 -2.50 8.19
CA TYR A 176 15.81 -3.16 8.04
C TYR A 176 16.08 -4.06 9.25
N TYR A 177 16.44 -5.31 9.01
CA TYR A 177 16.73 -6.31 10.05
C TYR A 177 18.20 -6.72 9.94
N GLU A 178 18.98 -6.48 11.00
CA GLU A 178 20.38 -6.85 11.01
C GLU A 178 20.53 -8.36 10.87
N GLY A 179 21.48 -8.78 10.01
CA GLY A 179 21.74 -10.20 9.75
C GLY A 179 20.70 -10.89 8.85
N TYR A 180 19.57 -10.26 8.53
CA TYR A 180 18.62 -10.80 7.56
C TYR A 180 19.10 -10.58 6.12
N VAL A 181 19.07 -11.66 5.34
CA VAL A 181 19.28 -11.63 3.90
C VAL A 181 18.11 -12.40 3.29
N GLY A 182 17.25 -11.69 2.55
CA GLY A 182 16.12 -12.29 1.87
C GLY A 182 16.51 -13.18 0.69
N ASP A 183 15.53 -13.90 0.14
CA ASP A 183 15.76 -14.87 -0.94
C ASP A 183 16.08 -14.23 -2.29
N GLU A 184 15.42 -13.11 -2.63
CA GLU A 184 15.67 -12.32 -3.84
C GLU A 184 15.64 -10.83 -3.50
N THR A 185 16.58 -10.07 -4.07
CA THR A 185 16.63 -8.61 -3.97
C THR A 185 15.84 -8.00 -5.13
N GLU A 186 14.87 -7.14 -4.84
CA GLU A 186 14.20 -6.35 -5.88
C GLU A 186 14.94 -5.02 -6.11
N ASP A 187 14.79 -4.44 -7.30
CA ASP A 187 15.50 -3.22 -7.71
C ASP A 187 15.04 -1.97 -6.91
N GLU A 188 13.85 -2.03 -6.31
CA GLU A 188 13.23 -0.98 -5.49
C GLU A 188 13.74 -0.88 -4.04
N GLY A 189 14.75 -1.67 -3.68
CA GLY A 189 15.38 -1.60 -2.36
C GLY A 189 14.66 -2.39 -1.28
N VAL A 190 13.77 -3.32 -1.62
CA VAL A 190 13.16 -4.26 -0.66
C VAL A 190 13.39 -5.69 -1.13
N TYR A 191 13.38 -6.65 -0.21
CA TYR A 191 13.37 -8.05 -0.60
C TYR A 191 11.99 -8.48 -1.09
N SER A 192 11.95 -9.45 -2.00
CA SER A 192 10.69 -10.01 -2.54
C SER A 192 9.94 -10.89 -1.54
N GLY A 193 10.64 -11.36 -0.49
CA GLY A 193 10.11 -12.22 0.55
C GLY A 193 9.55 -11.45 1.74
N VAL A 194 8.49 -11.99 2.33
CA VAL A 194 7.99 -11.54 3.63
C VAL A 194 8.97 -11.96 4.72
N TYR A 195 9.44 -11.00 5.53
CA TYR A 195 10.21 -11.32 6.72
C TYR A 195 9.27 -11.70 7.86
N GLU A 196 9.49 -12.89 8.42
CA GLU A 196 8.75 -13.37 9.57
C GLU A 196 9.57 -13.17 10.84
N ILE A 197 8.98 -12.45 11.78
CA ILE A 197 9.57 -12.15 13.08
C ILE A 197 8.88 -13.05 14.11
N TYR A 198 9.69 -13.82 14.84
CA TYR A 198 9.19 -14.67 15.91
C TYR A 198 8.61 -13.80 17.04
N GLY A 199 7.39 -14.12 17.47
CA GLY A 199 6.85 -13.64 18.74
C GLY A 199 7.41 -14.44 19.92
N GLU A 200 7.34 -13.86 21.13
CA GLU A 200 7.78 -14.49 22.39
C GLU A 200 7.14 -15.87 22.66
N PHE A 201 5.95 -16.10 22.09
CA PHE A 201 5.26 -17.39 22.13
C PHE A 201 5.30 -18.02 20.73
N GLU A 202 5.73 -19.28 20.60
CA GLU A 202 5.94 -20.01 19.33
C GLU A 202 4.71 -20.04 18.38
N GLU A 203 3.55 -19.60 18.85
CA GLU A 203 2.28 -19.53 18.11
C GLU A 203 1.98 -18.15 17.51
N PHE A 204 2.74 -17.10 17.83
CA PHE A 204 2.51 -15.74 17.33
C PHE A 204 3.59 -15.32 16.34
N ARG A 205 3.19 -15.04 15.10
CA ARG A 205 4.09 -14.59 14.02
C ARG A 205 3.68 -13.19 13.59
N VAL A 206 4.65 -12.29 13.52
CA VAL A 206 4.47 -10.95 12.97
C VAL A 206 5.25 -10.86 11.67
N TYR A 207 4.68 -10.17 10.70
CA TYR A 207 5.21 -10.10 9.35
C TYR A 207 5.59 -8.68 8.98
N ASP A 208 6.74 -8.57 8.32
CA ASP A 208 7.12 -7.41 7.54
C ASP A 208 7.09 -7.83 6.06
N PRO A 209 6.09 -7.38 5.29
CA PRO A 209 5.97 -7.78 3.89
C PRO A 209 6.96 -7.08 2.95
N TYR A 210 7.69 -6.06 3.41
CA TYR A 210 8.56 -5.23 2.56
C TYR A 210 9.91 -4.94 3.24
N PRO A 211 10.63 -5.98 3.73
CA PRO A 211 11.86 -5.78 4.47
C PRO A 211 12.92 -5.11 3.58
N LEU A 212 13.66 -4.17 4.15
CA LEU A 212 14.63 -3.33 3.44
C LEU A 212 15.92 -4.10 3.14
N ILE A 213 16.52 -3.81 1.98
CA ILE A 213 17.83 -4.35 1.59
C ILE A 213 18.98 -3.61 2.30
N GLU A 214 18.83 -2.30 2.48
CA GLU A 214 19.82 -1.44 3.12
C GLU A 214 19.22 -0.70 4.33
N THR A 215 20.09 -0.05 5.10
CA THR A 215 19.66 0.77 6.24
C THR A 215 18.77 1.94 5.79
N PRO A 216 17.85 2.42 6.65
CA PRO A 216 16.87 3.46 6.30
C PRO A 216 17.45 4.75 5.70
N GLU A 217 18.70 5.10 6.04
CA GLU A 217 19.43 6.26 5.51
C GLU A 217 19.64 6.25 3.99
N ASN A 218 19.49 5.09 3.33
CA ASN A 218 19.58 4.94 1.88
C ASN A 218 18.26 5.25 1.14
N TYR A 219 17.20 5.57 1.87
CA TYR A 219 15.86 5.83 1.34
C TYR A 219 15.45 7.28 1.59
N GLU A 220 15.24 8.04 0.51
CA GLU A 220 14.76 9.43 0.60
C GLU A 220 13.24 9.44 0.36
N VAL A 221 12.43 9.55 1.42
CA VAL A 221 10.97 9.70 1.27
C VAL A 221 10.64 11.09 0.72
N LEU A 222 10.02 11.13 -0.46
CA LEU A 222 9.62 12.36 -1.13
C LEU A 222 8.17 12.73 -0.83
N GLN A 223 7.30 11.72 -0.76
CA GLN A 223 5.87 11.92 -0.57
C GLN A 223 5.24 10.72 0.12
N ILE A 224 4.33 10.99 1.05
CA ILE A 224 3.43 9.97 1.58
C ILE A 224 2.13 10.04 0.78
N LEU A 225 1.73 8.91 0.20
CA LEU A 225 0.50 8.78 -0.55
C LEU A 225 -0.56 8.15 0.35
N TYR A 226 -1.35 9.01 0.97
CA TYR A 226 -2.60 8.59 1.59
C TYR A 226 -3.68 8.44 0.51
N PRO A 227 -4.56 7.44 0.58
CA PRO A 227 -5.68 7.34 -0.36
C PRO A 227 -6.54 8.61 -0.29
N GLU A 228 -6.90 9.17 -1.45
CA GLU A 228 -7.79 10.33 -1.52
C GLU A 228 -9.20 9.96 -1.05
N VAL A 229 -9.78 10.76 -0.15
CA VAL A 229 -11.16 10.63 0.32
C VAL A 229 -12.04 11.58 -0.50
N TYR A 230 -12.97 11.05 -1.29
CA TYR A 230 -14.08 11.82 -1.84
C TYR A 230 -15.30 11.67 -0.92
N ASP A 231 -15.77 12.79 -0.36
CA ASP A 231 -16.97 12.88 0.48
C ASP A 231 -18.12 13.46 -0.34
N GLU A 232 -19.08 12.61 -0.72
CA GLU A 232 -20.41 13.06 -1.15
C GLU A 232 -21.47 12.49 -0.19
N GLU A 233 -21.93 13.36 0.71
CA GLU A 233 -23.18 13.27 1.48
C GLU A 233 -23.35 12.04 2.41
N ILE A 234 -23.15 12.23 3.73
CA ILE A 234 -24.15 12.02 4.81
C ILE A 234 -23.48 12.18 6.19
N GLY A 235 -24.16 12.88 7.10
CA GLY A 235 -23.62 13.37 8.38
C GLY A 235 -23.17 12.32 9.41
N GLN A 236 -22.11 12.73 10.12
CA GLN A 236 -21.61 12.28 11.43
C GLN A 236 -21.27 10.79 11.61
N ILE A 237 -20.04 10.41 11.25
CA ILE A 237 -19.00 9.77 12.11
C ILE A 237 -17.63 10.18 11.51
N PRO A 238 -16.59 10.54 12.30
CA PRO A 238 -15.27 10.87 11.74
C PRO A 238 -14.62 9.60 11.18
N ALA A 239 -14.66 9.41 9.86
CA ALA A 239 -13.99 8.30 9.20
C ALA A 239 -12.49 8.57 9.11
N LEU A 240 -11.73 7.87 9.95
CA LEU A 240 -10.27 7.84 9.95
C LEU A 240 -9.79 7.04 8.74
N ILE A 241 -8.70 7.50 8.14
CA ILE A 241 -8.13 7.04 6.87
C ILE A 241 -7.38 5.72 7.10
N ALA A 242 -8.01 4.59 6.79
CA ALA A 242 -7.35 3.29 6.77
C ALA A 242 -6.91 2.94 5.34
N ASP A 243 -5.70 3.37 4.95
CA ASP A 243 -4.94 2.73 3.87
C ASP A 243 -4.61 1.30 4.33
N ILE A 244 -5.42 0.30 3.96
CA ILE A 244 -5.14 -1.15 3.87
C ILE A 244 -4.41 -1.89 5.04
N PHE A 245 -3.91 -1.30 6.15
CA PHE A 245 -2.97 -1.96 7.08
C PHE A 245 -3.38 -1.95 8.57
N ALA A 246 -4.42 -2.71 8.89
CA ALA A 246 -4.39 -3.53 10.10
C ALA A 246 -4.81 -4.96 9.75
N LEU A 247 -4.23 -5.50 8.67
CA LEU A 247 -4.49 -6.87 8.20
C LEU A 247 -4.07 -7.88 9.28
N ASP A 248 -4.97 -8.81 9.57
CA ASP A 248 -4.77 -9.98 10.42
C ASP A 248 -3.41 -10.66 10.15
N SER A 249 -2.76 -11.16 11.20
CA SER A 249 -1.42 -11.76 11.24
C SER A 249 -1.35 -13.11 10.50
N ARG A 250 -1.95 -13.27 9.33
CA ARG A 250 -1.99 -14.52 8.57
C ARG A 250 -1.44 -14.34 7.16
N PHE A 251 -0.34 -15.05 6.88
CA PHE A 251 0.46 -14.95 5.65
C PHE A 251 -0.34 -15.15 4.34
N GLU A 252 -1.45 -15.88 4.40
CA GLU A 252 -2.32 -16.21 3.25
C GLU A 252 -3.04 -14.99 2.66
N ASN A 253 -3.05 -13.85 3.38
CA ASN A 253 -3.66 -12.60 2.96
C ASN A 253 -2.69 -11.62 2.28
N TYR A 254 -1.39 -11.93 2.25
CA TYR A 254 -0.37 -11.09 1.60
C TYR A 254 -0.09 -11.68 0.21
N VAL A 255 -0.86 -11.27 -0.78
CA VAL A 255 -0.52 -11.52 -2.18
C VAL A 255 0.23 -10.30 -2.69
N ILE A 256 1.56 -10.38 -2.78
CA ILE A 256 2.39 -9.37 -3.46
C ILE A 256 1.96 -9.38 -4.94
N THR A 257 1.02 -8.50 -5.32
CA THR A 257 0.46 -8.41 -6.68
C THR A 257 0.74 -7.07 -7.36
N ASP A 258 1.40 -6.15 -6.67
CA ASP A 258 1.73 -4.85 -7.23
C ASP A 258 3.19 -4.82 -7.69
N ALA A 259 3.42 -5.06 -8.98
CA ALA A 259 4.65 -4.61 -9.62
C ALA A 259 4.54 -3.08 -9.83
N PRO A 260 5.51 -2.26 -9.36
CA PRO A 260 5.46 -0.82 -9.56
C PRO A 260 5.76 -0.40 -11.00
N VAL A 261 5.15 0.72 -11.40
CA VAL A 261 5.32 1.37 -12.71
C VAL A 261 6.66 2.11 -12.73
N THR A 262 7.65 1.57 -13.41
CA THR A 262 8.92 2.26 -13.69
C THR A 262 8.72 3.32 -14.77
N THR A 263 9.04 4.59 -14.49
CA THR A 263 9.20 5.61 -15.55
C THR A 263 10.66 5.71 -15.95
N THR A 264 11.13 4.80 -16.81
CA THR A 264 12.42 4.99 -17.49
C THR A 264 12.34 4.61 -18.97
N THR A 265 12.68 5.58 -19.80
CA THR A 265 12.78 5.49 -21.25
C THR A 265 14.11 4.85 -21.69
N THR A 266 14.02 3.86 -22.60
CA THR A 266 15.00 3.42 -23.65
C THR A 266 16.19 2.49 -23.28
N PRO A 267 16.79 1.75 -24.24
CA PRO A 267 16.29 0.55 -24.94
C PRO A 267 17.12 -0.74 -24.69
N SER A 268 16.55 -1.84 -25.18
CA SER A 268 16.96 -3.25 -25.14
C SER A 268 18.44 -3.64 -25.24
N SER A 269 18.84 -4.59 -24.38
CA SER A 269 19.62 -5.76 -24.81
C SER A 269 19.36 -6.98 -23.90
N SER A 270 19.38 -8.15 -24.51
CA SER A 270 18.96 -9.45 -24.01
C SER A 270 19.93 -10.11 -23.01
N SER A 271 19.43 -10.74 -21.94
CA SER A 271 19.60 -12.20 -21.72
C SER A 271 19.00 -12.72 -20.39
N ARG A 272 18.25 -13.84 -20.52
CA ARG A 272 18.11 -15.00 -19.61
C ARG A 272 17.63 -14.82 -18.16
N GLY A 273 16.36 -15.17 -17.95
CA GLY A 273 15.97 -16.30 -17.10
C GLY A 273 15.75 -16.05 -15.61
N GLY A 274 14.53 -15.69 -15.24
CA GLY A 274 13.97 -15.74 -13.88
C GLY A 274 12.45 -15.70 -14.00
N GLY A 275 11.77 -16.78 -13.60
CA GLY A 275 10.36 -17.02 -13.89
C GLY A 275 9.43 -16.34 -12.90
N SER A 276 8.88 -15.19 -13.27
CA SER A 276 7.66 -14.66 -12.65
C SER A 276 6.53 -15.68 -12.89
N SER A 277 6.04 -16.33 -11.83
CA SER A 277 4.97 -17.32 -11.93
C SER A 277 3.62 -16.63 -12.13
N TYR A 278 3.34 -16.19 -13.36
CA TYR A 278 1.96 -15.93 -13.78
C TYR A 278 1.16 -17.22 -13.71
N ASP A 279 -0.14 -17.11 -13.55
CA ASP A 279 -0.98 -18.28 -13.70
C ASP A 279 -0.77 -18.88 -15.10
N SER A 280 -0.61 -20.20 -15.13
CA SER A 280 -0.33 -20.97 -16.36
C SER A 280 -1.41 -20.81 -17.42
N ASP A 281 -2.60 -20.32 -17.03
CA ASP A 281 -3.71 -20.07 -17.93
C ASP A 281 -3.64 -18.70 -18.63
N VAL A 282 -2.69 -17.82 -18.29
CA VAL A 282 -2.54 -16.50 -18.92
C VAL A 282 -1.85 -16.62 -20.27
N SER A 283 -2.34 -15.86 -21.25
CA SER A 283 -1.86 -15.91 -22.63
C SER A 283 -0.41 -15.43 -22.79
N ASP A 284 0.40 -16.26 -23.44
CA ASP A 284 1.75 -15.91 -23.86
C ASP A 284 1.79 -14.74 -24.87
N GLY A 285 0.66 -14.47 -25.54
CA GLY A 285 0.54 -13.39 -26.52
C GLY A 285 0.63 -11.98 -25.92
N ILE A 286 0.47 -11.83 -24.60
CA ILE A 286 0.64 -10.55 -23.90
C ILE A 286 2.13 -10.28 -23.71
N GLN A 287 2.61 -9.15 -24.23
CA GLN A 287 4.05 -8.84 -24.23
C GLN A 287 4.53 -8.29 -22.89
N SER A 288 3.76 -7.39 -22.30
CA SER A 288 4.12 -6.74 -21.04
C SER A 288 3.92 -7.65 -19.84
N ARG A 289 4.93 -7.66 -18.96
CA ARG A 289 4.85 -8.30 -17.64
C ARG A 289 3.80 -7.64 -16.75
N LEU A 290 3.62 -6.32 -16.85
CA LEU A 290 2.63 -5.58 -16.07
C LEU A 290 1.20 -5.97 -16.50
N ILE A 291 0.95 -6.02 -17.81
CA ILE A 291 -0.35 -6.47 -18.32
C ILE A 291 -0.59 -7.95 -17.98
N LYS A 292 0.42 -8.81 -18.09
CA LYS A 292 0.32 -10.23 -17.67
C LYS A 292 -0.04 -10.37 -16.19
N SER A 293 0.62 -9.60 -15.32
CA SER A 293 0.33 -9.60 -13.89
C SER A 293 -1.13 -9.20 -13.62
N PHE A 294 -1.59 -8.11 -14.25
CA PHE A 294 -2.96 -7.65 -14.11
C PHE A 294 -3.97 -8.70 -14.57
N VAL A 295 -3.80 -9.26 -15.78
CA VAL A 295 -4.68 -10.32 -16.32
C VAL A 295 -4.69 -11.56 -15.43
N SER A 296 -3.53 -11.94 -14.86
CA SER A 296 -3.41 -13.06 -13.92
C SER A 296 -4.28 -12.84 -12.68
N SER A 297 -4.28 -11.62 -12.13
CA SER A 297 -5.06 -11.25 -10.94
C SER A 297 -6.56 -11.04 -11.21
N ALA A 298 -6.94 -10.76 -12.45
CA ALA A 298 -8.28 -10.29 -12.77
C ALA A 298 -9.25 -11.43 -13.13
N THR A 299 -10.50 -11.27 -12.69
CA THR A 299 -11.62 -12.06 -13.20
C THR A 299 -12.02 -11.53 -14.57
N VAL A 300 -11.89 -12.37 -15.61
CA VAL A 300 -12.24 -11.99 -16.99
C VAL A 300 -13.67 -12.42 -17.30
N ILE A 301 -14.52 -11.45 -17.63
CA ILE A 301 -15.98 -11.62 -17.76
C ILE A 301 -16.44 -11.26 -19.17
N TYR A 302 -17.16 -12.17 -19.82
CA TYR A 302 -17.66 -11.99 -21.19
C TYR A 302 -19.19 -11.94 -21.27
N GLY A 303 -19.70 -11.36 -22.37
CA GLY A 303 -21.14 -11.18 -22.60
C GLY A 303 -21.83 -12.31 -23.38
N ASN A 304 -21.16 -12.93 -24.35
CA ASN A 304 -21.67 -14.02 -25.19
C ASN A 304 -20.52 -14.91 -25.69
N ASP A 305 -20.84 -15.99 -26.41
CA ASP A 305 -19.88 -16.97 -26.95
C ASP A 305 -18.79 -16.36 -27.87
N ILE A 306 -19.11 -15.25 -28.56
CA ILE A 306 -18.15 -14.54 -29.41
C ILE A 306 -17.16 -13.77 -28.52
N ASP A 307 -17.67 -13.05 -27.53
CA ASP A 307 -16.85 -12.32 -26.56
C ASP A 307 -16.03 -13.28 -25.68
N GLU A 308 -16.52 -14.50 -25.43
CA GLU A 308 -15.75 -15.56 -24.77
C GLU A 308 -14.48 -15.91 -25.56
N THR A 309 -14.60 -15.97 -26.89
CA THR A 309 -13.46 -16.25 -27.77
C THR A 309 -12.41 -15.14 -27.69
N TYR A 310 -12.83 -13.87 -27.56
CA TYR A 310 -11.92 -12.75 -27.35
C TYR A 310 -11.31 -12.75 -25.95
N ALA A 311 -12.12 -12.98 -24.92
CA ALA A 311 -11.68 -13.08 -23.53
C ALA A 311 -10.62 -14.18 -23.33
N LYS A 312 -10.79 -15.32 -24.00
CA LYS A 312 -9.83 -16.44 -23.98
C LYS A 312 -8.47 -16.12 -24.61
N GLN A 313 -8.34 -15.00 -25.32
CA GLN A 313 -7.03 -14.52 -25.77
C GLN A 313 -6.21 -13.87 -24.65
N LEU A 314 -6.83 -13.53 -23.52
CA LEU A 314 -6.17 -13.01 -22.32
C LEU A 314 -5.76 -14.13 -21.38
N ARG A 315 -6.69 -15.05 -21.08
CA ARG A 315 -6.46 -16.24 -20.25
C ARG A 315 -7.48 -17.34 -20.53
N GLU A 316 -7.18 -18.60 -20.21
CA GLU A 316 -8.11 -19.71 -20.46
C GLU A 316 -9.33 -19.66 -19.52
N ARG A 317 -9.13 -19.29 -18.25
CA ARG A 317 -10.22 -19.25 -17.25
C ARG A 317 -10.97 -17.93 -17.34
N VAL A 318 -12.12 -17.98 -18.01
CA VAL A 318 -13.03 -16.85 -18.21
C VAL A 318 -14.43 -17.20 -17.73
N HIS A 319 -15.23 -16.19 -17.36
CA HIS A 319 -16.55 -16.39 -16.78
C HIS A 319 -17.63 -15.66 -17.58
N ALA A 320 -18.73 -16.36 -17.87
CA ALA A 320 -19.96 -15.66 -18.26
C ALA A 320 -20.48 -14.85 -17.07
N TYR A 321 -21.07 -13.69 -17.33
CA TYR A 321 -21.69 -12.91 -16.27
C TYR A 321 -22.87 -13.64 -15.61
N ASN A 322 -22.91 -13.64 -14.28
CA ASN A 322 -23.95 -14.27 -13.47
C ASN A 322 -24.52 -13.28 -12.44
N ASP A 323 -25.82 -12.97 -12.57
CA ASP A 323 -26.55 -12.05 -11.68
C ASP A 323 -26.52 -12.48 -10.19
N ASN A 324 -26.27 -13.77 -9.91
CA ASN A 324 -26.23 -14.32 -8.56
C ASN A 324 -24.83 -14.34 -7.93
N TYR A 325 -23.81 -13.89 -8.66
CA TYR A 325 -22.44 -13.86 -8.17
C TYR A 325 -22.01 -12.42 -7.89
N ALA A 326 -21.60 -12.17 -6.64
CA ALA A 326 -20.94 -10.92 -6.29
C ALA A 326 -19.49 -11.01 -6.76
N TYR A 327 -19.14 -10.21 -7.77
CA TYR A 327 -17.76 -10.10 -8.23
C TYR A 327 -17.02 -9.11 -7.33
N SER A 328 -15.94 -9.55 -6.71
CA SER A 328 -14.99 -8.74 -5.95
C SER A 328 -13.59 -8.87 -6.54
N GLY A 329 -12.78 -7.83 -6.43
CA GLY A 329 -11.42 -7.81 -6.98
C GLY A 329 -11.32 -7.36 -8.43
N ASN A 330 -10.10 -7.35 -8.97
CA ASN A 330 -9.81 -6.85 -10.32
C ASN A 330 -10.64 -7.58 -11.38
N MET A 331 -11.12 -6.83 -12.38
CA MET A 331 -11.98 -7.37 -13.42
C MET A 331 -11.56 -6.88 -14.80
N ILE A 332 -11.75 -7.76 -15.79
CA ILE A 332 -11.71 -7.39 -17.21
C ILE A 332 -13.07 -7.70 -17.80
N ILE A 333 -13.78 -6.67 -18.23
CA ILE A 333 -15.06 -6.79 -18.91
C ILE A 333 -14.78 -6.80 -20.41
N VAL A 334 -15.15 -7.89 -21.08
CA VAL A 334 -15.01 -8.05 -22.52
C VAL A 334 -16.39 -8.05 -23.18
N GLY A 335 -16.56 -7.16 -24.16
CA GLY A 335 -17.78 -7.03 -24.95
C GLY A 335 -18.73 -5.92 -24.50
N GLY A 336 -19.52 -5.40 -25.44
CA GLY A 336 -20.36 -4.20 -25.27
C GLY A 336 -21.60 -4.40 -24.37
N PRO A 337 -22.25 -3.30 -23.95
CA PRO A 337 -23.35 -3.34 -22.97
C PRO A 337 -24.67 -3.90 -23.52
N THR A 338 -24.76 -4.07 -24.84
CA THR A 338 -25.92 -4.69 -25.51
C THR A 338 -26.07 -6.17 -25.12
N VAL A 339 -24.95 -6.86 -24.92
CA VAL A 339 -24.88 -8.31 -24.69
C VAL A 339 -24.26 -8.67 -23.34
N ASN A 340 -23.32 -7.86 -22.85
CA ASN A 340 -22.70 -8.05 -21.54
C ASN A 340 -23.46 -7.22 -20.49
N LYS A 341 -24.24 -7.89 -19.63
CA LYS A 341 -25.01 -7.20 -18.57
C LYS A 341 -24.11 -6.49 -17.54
N LEU A 342 -22.92 -7.01 -17.27
CA LEU A 342 -21.95 -6.34 -16.40
C LEU A 342 -21.42 -5.07 -17.05
N ALA A 343 -21.09 -5.15 -18.34
CA ALA A 343 -20.73 -3.97 -19.13
C ALA A 343 -21.85 -2.93 -19.06
N LYS A 344 -23.12 -3.34 -19.21
CA LYS A 344 -24.27 -2.43 -19.07
C LYS A 344 -24.35 -1.75 -17.70
N LYS A 345 -23.97 -2.46 -16.62
CA LYS A 345 -23.98 -1.92 -15.25
C LYS A 345 -22.96 -0.77 -15.09
N TYR A 346 -21.78 -0.91 -15.69
CA TYR A 346 -20.68 0.05 -15.55
C TYR A 346 -20.56 1.05 -16.71
N ASN A 347 -21.22 0.83 -17.84
CA ASN A 347 -21.00 1.57 -19.09
C ASN A 347 -21.06 3.09 -18.94
N ASP A 348 -22.05 3.59 -18.19
CA ASP A 348 -22.28 5.02 -18.02
C ASP A 348 -21.33 5.66 -16.97
N GLN A 349 -20.50 4.84 -16.32
CA GLN A 349 -19.48 5.29 -15.35
C GLN A 349 -18.11 5.49 -16.00
N PHE A 350 -17.89 4.91 -17.19
CA PHE A 350 -16.67 5.13 -17.97
C PHE A 350 -16.74 6.44 -18.76
N GLU A 351 -15.58 7.03 -19.03
CA GLU A 351 -15.47 8.31 -19.75
C GLU A 351 -16.08 8.25 -21.15
N ILE A 352 -15.93 7.11 -21.85
CA ILE A 352 -16.56 6.85 -23.15
C ILE A 352 -17.58 5.72 -22.99
N PRO A 353 -18.87 6.01 -22.76
CA PRO A 353 -19.91 5.00 -22.79
C PRO A 353 -19.99 4.34 -24.17
N ILE A 354 -19.91 3.02 -24.22
CA ILE A 354 -19.88 2.25 -25.47
C ILE A 354 -21.31 1.96 -25.91
N SER A 355 -21.55 2.03 -27.21
CA SER A 355 -22.83 1.68 -27.85
C SER A 355 -22.57 1.18 -29.27
N ASN A 356 -23.61 0.80 -30.02
CA ASN A 356 -23.42 0.40 -31.41
C ASN A 356 -22.93 1.55 -32.33
N ASP A 357 -22.98 2.80 -31.86
CA ASP A 357 -22.55 3.99 -32.62
C ASP A 357 -21.27 4.63 -32.06
N VAL A 358 -20.90 4.32 -30.80
CA VAL A 358 -19.76 4.90 -30.08
C VAL A 358 -18.85 3.75 -29.63
N PRO A 359 -17.55 3.73 -29.99
CA PRO A 359 -16.74 4.84 -30.54
C PRO A 359 -16.79 5.04 -32.08
N GLY A 360 -17.57 4.23 -32.79
CA GLY A 360 -17.76 4.33 -34.25
C GLY A 360 -17.35 3.05 -34.98
N GLU A 361 -17.76 2.89 -36.23
CA GLU A 361 -17.54 1.66 -37.01
C GLU A 361 -16.08 1.17 -36.98
N ASN A 362 -15.91 -0.13 -36.74
CA ASN A 362 -14.64 -0.83 -36.56
C ASN A 362 -13.76 -0.29 -35.41
N ARG A 363 -14.33 0.45 -34.46
CA ARG A 363 -13.59 1.00 -33.33
C ARG A 363 -13.94 0.36 -32.01
N GLY A 364 -12.92 0.14 -31.21
CA GLY A 364 -12.99 -0.30 -29.83
C GLY A 364 -12.41 0.73 -28.88
N VAL A 365 -12.68 0.56 -27.59
CA VAL A 365 -12.12 1.36 -26.51
C VAL A 365 -11.55 0.43 -25.47
N ILE A 366 -10.39 0.80 -24.92
CA ILE A 366 -9.85 0.25 -23.68
C ILE A 366 -9.93 1.37 -22.65
N GLN A 367 -10.59 1.11 -21.53
CA GLN A 367 -10.81 2.09 -20.48
C GLN A 367 -10.57 1.44 -19.14
N VAL A 368 -10.01 2.18 -18.19
CA VAL A 368 -9.73 1.69 -16.85
C VAL A 368 -10.49 2.57 -15.88
N MET A 369 -11.16 1.95 -14.91
CA MET A 369 -11.73 2.65 -13.77
C MET A 369 -11.43 1.88 -12.50
N THR A 370 -11.38 2.59 -11.38
CA THR A 370 -11.31 1.96 -10.05
C THR A 370 -12.69 2.06 -9.42
N VAL A 371 -13.20 0.93 -8.93
CA VAL A 371 -14.48 0.86 -8.22
C VAL A 371 -14.22 0.56 -6.76
N GLN A 372 -14.94 1.25 -5.88
CA GLN A 372 -14.94 1.04 -4.44
C GLN A 372 -16.20 0.27 -4.05
N ASP A 373 -16.05 -0.89 -3.42
CA ASP A 373 -17.15 -1.61 -2.77
C ASP A 373 -17.19 -1.28 -1.28
N ASN A 374 -18.26 -0.59 -0.89
CA ASN A 374 -18.51 -0.12 0.47
C ASN A 374 -19.58 -0.94 1.19
N SER A 375 -20.01 -2.08 0.62
CA SER A 375 -21.10 -2.90 1.15
C SER A 375 -20.72 -3.79 2.34
N GLY A 376 -19.41 -3.97 2.58
CA GLY A 376 -18.85 -4.69 3.72
C GLY A 376 -18.15 -3.78 4.73
N SER A 377 -17.63 -4.37 5.81
CA SER A 377 -16.85 -3.65 6.83
C SER A 377 -15.46 -3.19 6.37
N ILE A 378 -15.06 -3.52 5.13
CA ILE A 378 -13.78 -3.21 4.50
C ILE A 378 -14.08 -2.62 3.13
N ILE A 379 -13.58 -1.41 2.84
CA ILE A 379 -13.67 -0.83 1.49
C ILE A 379 -12.69 -1.58 0.58
N GLN A 380 -13.22 -2.27 -0.42
CA GLN A 380 -12.41 -2.96 -1.42
C GLN A 380 -12.32 -2.07 -2.66
N SER A 381 -11.10 -1.65 -3.01
CA SER A 381 -10.85 -1.01 -4.31
C SER A 381 -10.38 -2.06 -5.31
N TYR A 382 -11.04 -2.11 -6.45
CA TYR A 382 -10.63 -2.99 -7.54
C TYR A 382 -10.66 -2.26 -8.87
N THR A 383 -9.74 -2.66 -9.74
CA THR A 383 -9.60 -2.09 -11.07
C THR A 383 -10.48 -2.86 -12.05
N ILE A 384 -11.32 -2.13 -12.78
CA ILE A 384 -12.10 -2.65 -13.89
C ILE A 384 -11.48 -2.13 -15.18
N VAL A 385 -11.00 -3.06 -16.00
CA VAL A 385 -10.64 -2.77 -17.39
C VAL A 385 -11.82 -3.13 -18.27
N TYR A 386 -12.26 -2.17 -19.08
CA TYR A 386 -13.35 -2.37 -20.02
C TYR A 386 -12.81 -2.37 -21.46
N ILE A 387 -12.97 -3.51 -22.13
CA ILE A 387 -12.55 -3.76 -23.51
C ILE A 387 -13.79 -4.08 -24.34
N ALA A 388 -14.24 -3.12 -25.13
CA ALA A 388 -15.36 -3.31 -26.04
C ALA A 388 -15.31 -2.33 -27.20
N GLY A 389 -16.00 -2.66 -28.28
CA GLY A 389 -16.24 -1.75 -29.39
C GLY A 389 -17.69 -1.65 -29.75
N SER A 390 -17.98 -0.74 -30.69
CA SER A 390 -19.33 -0.57 -31.22
C SER A 390 -19.78 -1.76 -32.07
N ASP A 391 -18.82 -2.54 -32.56
CA ASP A 391 -19.04 -3.79 -33.26
C ASP A 391 -17.98 -4.83 -32.87
N ARG A 392 -18.08 -6.01 -33.51
CA ARG A 392 -17.19 -7.14 -33.25
C ARG A 392 -15.75 -6.88 -33.67
N LEU A 393 -15.55 -6.14 -34.76
CA LEU A 393 -14.23 -5.83 -35.28
C LEU A 393 -13.53 -4.80 -34.39
N GLY A 394 -14.27 -3.80 -33.91
CA GLY A 394 -13.81 -2.85 -32.90
C GLY A 394 -13.42 -3.54 -31.59
N THR A 395 -14.27 -4.45 -31.09
CA THR A 395 -13.95 -5.22 -29.87
C THR A 395 -12.69 -6.06 -30.04
N LEU A 396 -12.54 -6.76 -31.18
CA LEU A 396 -11.34 -7.53 -31.50
C LEU A 396 -10.10 -6.64 -31.64
N ALA A 397 -10.23 -5.48 -32.27
CA ALA A 397 -9.13 -4.53 -32.42
C ALA A 397 -8.63 -4.01 -31.06
N ALA A 398 -9.55 -3.64 -30.17
CA ALA A 398 -9.18 -3.27 -28.80
C ALA A 398 -8.57 -4.44 -28.02
N MET A 399 -9.06 -5.67 -28.19
CA MET A 399 -8.47 -6.86 -27.55
C MET A 399 -7.03 -7.13 -28.02
N GLU A 400 -6.78 -7.07 -29.32
CA GLU A 400 -5.44 -7.27 -29.88
C GLU A 400 -4.48 -6.15 -29.48
N TYR A 401 -4.95 -4.89 -29.44
CA TYR A 401 -4.14 -3.78 -28.97
C TYR A 401 -3.86 -3.87 -27.46
N PHE A 402 -4.81 -4.35 -26.66
CA PHE A 402 -4.59 -4.52 -25.21
C PHE A 402 -3.39 -5.43 -24.91
N LYS A 403 -3.18 -6.49 -25.71
CA LYS A 403 -2.04 -7.41 -25.57
C LYS A 403 -0.68 -6.77 -25.87
N THR A 404 -0.66 -5.64 -26.57
CA THR A 404 0.55 -4.89 -26.92
C THR A 404 0.85 -3.74 -25.97
N LEU A 405 -0.04 -3.45 -25.01
CA LEU A 405 0.18 -2.40 -24.02
C LEU A 405 1.38 -2.71 -23.13
N ASP A 406 2.16 -1.68 -22.80
CA ASP A 406 3.23 -1.76 -21.81
C ASP A 406 2.68 -1.62 -20.38
N LYS A 407 1.67 -0.75 -20.19
CA LYS A 407 0.94 -0.52 -18.93
C LYS A 407 -0.53 -0.22 -19.21
N LEU A 408 -1.39 -0.32 -18.19
CA LEU A 408 -2.78 0.11 -18.30
C LEU A 408 -2.86 1.61 -18.61
N PRO A 409 -3.79 2.06 -19.48
CA PRO A 409 -3.90 3.46 -19.85
C PRO A 409 -4.52 4.28 -18.71
N GLU A 410 -4.05 5.54 -18.56
CA GLU A 410 -4.55 6.49 -17.55
C GLU A 410 -5.88 7.14 -17.96
N GLY A 411 -6.27 7.02 -19.23
CA GLY A 411 -7.53 7.49 -19.79
C GLY A 411 -8.02 6.56 -20.90
N PRO A 412 -9.21 6.81 -21.47
CA PRO A 412 -9.75 5.97 -22.53
C PRO A 412 -8.87 6.06 -23.78
N ILE A 413 -8.53 4.90 -24.36
CA ILE A 413 -7.85 4.83 -25.66
C ILE A 413 -8.79 4.23 -26.69
N VAL A 414 -8.96 4.91 -27.82
CA VAL A 414 -9.81 4.48 -28.93
C VAL A 414 -8.94 3.80 -29.98
N ILE A 415 -9.33 2.59 -30.39
CA ILE A 415 -8.58 1.74 -31.30
C ILE A 415 -9.42 1.48 -32.54
N GLU A 416 -8.86 1.69 -33.74
CA GLU A 416 -9.50 1.36 -35.01
C GLU A 416 -8.92 0.06 -35.58
N GLY A 417 -9.80 -0.87 -35.96
CA GLY A 417 -9.43 -2.09 -36.68
C GLY A 417 -9.21 -1.79 -38.16
N THR A 418 -7.99 -2.00 -38.65
CA THR A 418 -7.64 -1.85 -40.07
C THR A 418 -7.20 -3.18 -40.69
N GLU A 419 -7.08 -3.24 -42.02
CA GLU A 419 -6.51 -4.41 -42.71
C GLU A 419 -5.09 -4.75 -42.25
N ASN A 420 -4.35 -3.77 -41.71
CA ASN A 420 -2.98 -3.95 -41.22
C ASN A 420 -2.89 -4.21 -39.71
N GLY A 421 -4.03 -4.39 -39.04
CA GLY A 421 -4.12 -4.59 -37.59
C GLY A 421 -4.70 -3.38 -36.84
N PRO A 422 -4.74 -3.44 -35.51
CA PRO A 422 -5.30 -2.38 -34.67
C PRO A 422 -4.39 -1.14 -34.64
N VAL A 423 -4.98 0.05 -34.74
CA VAL A 423 -4.28 1.34 -34.72
C VAL A 423 -4.90 2.25 -33.67
N LEU A 424 -4.07 2.93 -32.88
CA LEU A 424 -4.52 3.95 -31.93
C LEU A 424 -5.07 5.16 -32.70
N VAL A 425 -6.27 5.60 -32.35
CA VAL A 425 -6.88 6.82 -32.88
C VAL A 425 -6.43 7.99 -31.99
N GLU A 426 -5.74 8.96 -32.57
CA GLU A 426 -5.31 10.21 -31.89
C GLU A 426 -6.46 11.13 -31.51
#